data_AF-A0A6L7F4B5-F1
#
_entry.id   AF-A0A6L7F4B5-F1
#
_cell.length_a   1.000
_cell.length_b   1.000
_cell.length_c   1.000
_cell.angle_alpha   90.00
_cell.angle_beta   90.00
_cell.angle_gamma   90.00
#
_symmetry.space_group_name_H-M   'P 1'
#
loop_
_entity.id
_entity.type
_entity.pdbx_description
1 polymer ?
#
loop_
_entity_poly.entity_id
_entity_poly.type
_entity_poly.pdbx_seq_one_letter_code
_entity_poly.pdbx_strand_id
1 'polypeptide(L)'
;MASVSNPEQERFFAVMALHNYFLNADFLRDLFMKRIKRNQSPSDVNPVTAMDDLIAMSLWYATVYVVMEGWREAKLSDPEVDELLADRHVERLRRFRNQVFHYQRAYDNPKLLEFLGADDADAHAATDWIKRTHKALGRAIQQAAEDILRSERDADGAPT
;
A
#
# COMPACT_ATOMS: atom_id res chain seq x y z
N MET A 1 15.11 11.36 -32.44
CA MET A 1 15.98 10.24 -32.03
C MET A 1 15.45 9.72 -30.72
N ALA A 2 14.73 8.59 -30.74
CA ALA A 2 14.31 7.94 -29.51
C ALA A 2 15.56 7.36 -28.85
N SER A 3 15.91 7.87 -27.67
CA SER A 3 16.86 7.20 -26.78
C SER A 3 16.29 5.81 -26.53
N VAL A 4 16.96 4.77 -27.02
CA VAL A 4 16.65 3.39 -26.63
C VAL A 4 17.03 3.32 -25.15
N SER A 5 16.03 3.43 -24.29
CA SER A 5 16.19 3.32 -22.86
C SER A 5 16.75 1.94 -22.52
N ASN A 6 17.82 1.91 -21.72
CA ASN A 6 18.41 0.67 -21.23
C ASN A 6 17.34 -0.05 -20.36
N PRO A 7 16.94 -1.30 -20.66
CA PRO A 7 15.94 -2.04 -19.88
C PRO A 7 16.26 -2.12 -18.38
N GLU A 8 17.54 -2.17 -18.01
CA GLU A 8 17.96 -2.16 -16.60
C GLU A 8 17.69 -0.82 -15.92
N GLN A 9 17.94 0.27 -16.66
CA GLN A 9 17.67 1.62 -16.18
C GLN A 9 16.16 1.88 -16.05
N GLU A 10 15.33 1.38 -16.98
CA GLU A 10 13.87 1.42 -16.86
C GLU A 10 13.39 0.65 -15.62
N ARG A 11 13.95 -0.54 -15.39
CA ARG A 11 13.62 -1.35 -14.21
C ARG A 11 14.01 -0.64 -12.91
N PHE A 12 15.18 -0.01 -12.84
CA PHE A 12 15.60 0.81 -11.70
C PHE A 12 14.59 1.93 -11.41
N PHE A 13 14.24 2.72 -12.43
CA PHE A 13 13.27 3.81 -12.25
C PHE A 13 11.88 3.31 -11.84
N ALA A 14 11.43 2.17 -12.38
CA ALA A 14 10.15 1.57 -11.98
C ALA A 14 10.14 1.15 -10.50
N VAL A 15 11.21 0.51 -10.02
CA VAL A 15 11.34 0.13 -8.60
C VAL A 15 11.45 1.35 -7.69
N MET A 16 12.21 2.37 -8.08
CA MET A 16 12.32 3.61 -7.30
C MET A 16 11.01 4.41 -7.26
N ALA A 17 10.27 4.46 -8.37
CA ALA A 17 8.94 5.04 -8.40
C ALA A 17 7.99 4.28 -7.46
N LEU A 18 7.97 2.95 -7.53
CA LEU A 18 7.16 2.11 -6.64
C LEU A 18 7.54 2.29 -5.17
N HIS A 19 8.83 2.39 -4.85
CA HIS A 19 9.31 2.68 -3.50
C HIS A 19 8.77 4.02 -2.98
N ASN A 20 8.75 5.08 -3.82
CA ASN A 20 8.16 6.36 -3.44
C ASN A 20 6.66 6.24 -3.11
N TYR A 21 5.90 5.47 -3.89
CA TYR A 21 4.49 5.18 -3.56
C TYR A 21 4.35 4.39 -2.25
N PHE A 22 5.25 3.44 -1.99
CA PHE A 22 5.28 2.71 -0.74
C PHE A 22 5.57 3.62 0.47
N LEU A 23 6.52 4.55 0.36
CA LEU A 23 6.82 5.50 1.43
C LEU A 23 5.62 6.40 1.77
N ASN A 24 4.81 6.78 0.77
CA ASN A 24 3.55 7.50 1.01
C ASN A 24 2.57 6.65 1.83
N ALA A 25 2.42 5.35 1.48
CA ALA A 25 1.58 4.43 2.24
C ALA A 25 2.11 4.21 3.66
N ASP A 26 3.43 4.09 3.83
CA ASP A 26 4.10 3.89 5.13
C ASP A 26 3.92 5.09 6.06
N PHE A 27 4.06 6.30 5.51
CA PHE A 27 3.78 7.54 6.23
C PHE A 27 2.33 7.60 6.75
N LEU A 28 1.36 7.22 5.92
CA LEU A 28 -0.06 7.22 6.30
C LEU A 28 -0.38 6.13 7.33
N ARG A 29 0.23 4.95 7.21
CA ARG A 29 0.17 3.90 8.25
C ARG A 29 0.65 4.45 9.58
N ASP A 30 1.82 5.10 9.60
CA ASP A 30 2.41 5.62 10.83
C ASP A 30 1.53 6.70 11.46
N LEU A 31 0.92 7.56 10.65
CA LEU A 31 -0.04 8.55 11.12
C LEU A 31 -1.25 7.88 11.79
N PHE A 32 -1.83 6.86 11.14
CA PHE A 32 -2.93 6.09 11.70
C PHE A 32 -2.54 5.37 13.00
N MET A 33 -1.39 4.67 13.00
CA MET A 33 -0.91 3.91 14.17
C MET A 33 -0.62 4.82 15.37
N LYS A 34 -0.08 6.02 15.15
CA LYS A 34 0.15 7.01 16.21
C LYS A 34 -1.17 7.54 16.79
N ARG A 35 -2.21 7.64 15.97
CA ARG A 35 -3.53 8.10 16.40
C ARG A 35 -4.26 7.07 17.24
N ILE A 36 -4.35 5.81 16.79
CA ILE A 36 -5.02 4.74 17.54
C ILE A 36 -4.31 4.35 18.85
N LYS A 37 -3.00 4.65 18.97
CA LYS A 37 -2.22 4.45 20.21
C LYS A 37 -2.36 5.58 21.22
N ARG A 38 -3.07 6.68 20.89
CA ARG A 38 -3.45 7.67 21.90
C ARG A 38 -4.44 6.96 22.81
N ASN A 39 -4.01 6.62 24.04
CA ASN A 39 -4.83 6.00 25.08
C ASN A 39 -6.03 6.90 25.46
N GLN A 40 -7.03 7.00 24.59
CA GLN A 40 -8.30 7.63 24.88
C GLN A 40 -9.24 6.53 25.39
N SER A 41 -9.84 6.77 26.56
CA SER A 41 -10.95 5.93 27.00
C SER A 41 -12.03 5.96 25.92
N PRO A 42 -12.73 4.84 25.62
CA PRO A 42 -13.88 4.84 24.70
C PRO A 42 -14.94 5.90 25.03
N SER A 43 -15.02 6.34 26.30
CA SER A 43 -15.88 7.44 26.77
C SER A 43 -15.43 8.84 26.32
N ASP A 44 -14.18 8.99 25.89
CA ASP A 44 -13.52 10.27 25.60
C ASP A 44 -13.29 10.46 24.10
N VAL A 45 -13.74 9.51 23.27
CA VAL A 45 -13.61 9.56 21.82
C VAL A 45 -14.55 10.63 21.29
N ASN A 46 -13.98 11.79 20.96
CA ASN A 46 -14.70 12.85 20.28
C ASN A 46 -15.09 12.36 18.86
N PRO A 47 -16.35 12.50 18.42
CA PRO A 47 -16.76 12.14 17.06
C PRO A 47 -15.87 12.77 15.96
N VAL A 48 -15.34 13.97 16.21
CA VAL A 48 -14.39 14.65 15.31
C VAL A 48 -13.06 13.89 15.22
N THR A 49 -12.53 13.39 16.34
CA THR A 49 -11.29 12.59 16.33
C THR A 49 -11.50 11.19 15.76
N ALA A 50 -12.69 10.60 15.94
CA ALA A 50 -13.05 9.35 15.28
C ALA A 50 -13.11 9.51 13.74
N MET A 51 -13.60 10.65 13.25
CA MET A 51 -13.56 10.99 11.83
C MET A 51 -12.12 11.14 11.31
N ASP A 52 -11.24 11.80 12.06
CA ASP A 52 -9.82 11.90 11.70
C ASP A 52 -9.14 10.52 11.56
N ASP A 53 -9.44 9.59 12.47
CA ASP A 53 -8.83 8.25 12.47
C ASP A 53 -9.34 7.42 11.30
N LEU A 54 -10.63 7.53 10.98
CA LEU A 54 -11.23 6.94 9.79
C LEU A 54 -10.58 7.50 8.50
N ILE A 55 -10.29 8.80 8.46
CA ILE A 55 -9.59 9.44 7.33
C ILE A 55 -8.18 8.87 7.18
N ALA A 56 -7.40 8.82 8.27
CA ALA A 56 -6.04 8.31 8.24
C ALA A 56 -5.99 6.83 7.79
N MET A 57 -6.88 5.99 8.32
CA MET A 57 -7.04 4.60 7.90
C MET A 57 -7.41 4.51 6.41
N SER A 58 -8.39 5.31 5.98
CA SER A 58 -8.88 5.26 4.61
C SER A 58 -7.80 5.65 3.59
N LEU A 59 -7.03 6.69 3.88
CA LEU A 59 -5.91 7.10 3.04
C LEU A 59 -4.81 6.03 3.01
N TRP A 60 -4.48 5.42 4.15
CA TRP A 60 -3.53 4.32 4.20
C TRP A 60 -3.99 3.12 3.35
N TYR A 61 -5.20 2.61 3.57
CA TYR A 61 -5.71 1.45 2.84
C TYR A 61 -5.80 1.73 1.33
N ALA A 62 -6.27 2.91 0.95
CA ALA A 62 -6.36 3.31 -0.45
C ALA A 62 -4.98 3.43 -1.12
N THR A 63 -3.96 3.93 -0.42
CA THR A 63 -2.60 4.01 -0.95
C THR A 63 -1.92 2.65 -1.07
N VAL A 64 -2.19 1.70 -0.16
CA VAL A 64 -1.71 0.30 -0.32
C VAL A 64 -2.19 -0.31 -1.64
N TYR A 65 -3.44 -0.06 -2.05
CA TYR A 65 -3.93 -0.53 -3.35
C TYR A 65 -3.13 0.06 -4.52
N VAL A 66 -2.78 1.34 -4.46
CA VAL A 66 -1.95 1.99 -5.50
C VAL A 66 -0.55 1.35 -5.57
N VAL A 67 0.04 0.98 -4.42
CA VAL A 67 1.30 0.22 -4.40
C VAL A 67 1.14 -1.15 -5.05
N MET A 68 0.01 -1.84 -4.86
CA MET A 68 -0.27 -3.12 -5.53
C MET A 68 -0.41 -2.97 -7.04
N GLU A 69 -0.98 -1.85 -7.51
CA GLU A 69 -1.04 -1.53 -8.96
C GLU A 69 0.38 -1.31 -9.50
N GLY A 70 1.19 -0.50 -8.81
CA GLY A 70 2.57 -0.26 -9.20
C GLY A 70 3.44 -1.53 -9.15
N TRP A 71 3.21 -2.42 -8.20
CA TRP A 71 3.86 -3.75 -8.11
C TRP A 71 3.64 -4.57 -9.38
N ARG A 72 2.38 -4.65 -9.84
CA ARG A 72 1.99 -5.36 -11.07
C ARG A 72 2.56 -4.68 -12.31
N GLU A 73 2.51 -3.35 -12.38
CA GLU A 73 3.07 -2.57 -13.49
C GLU A 73 4.58 -2.73 -13.60
N ALA A 74 5.29 -2.74 -12.46
CA ALA A 74 6.73 -2.96 -12.38
C ALA A 74 7.14 -4.42 -12.67
N LYS A 75 6.17 -5.33 -12.86
CA LYS A 75 6.37 -6.76 -13.14
C LYS A 75 7.29 -7.43 -12.11
N LEU A 76 7.17 -7.01 -10.85
CA LEU A 76 7.86 -7.65 -9.74
C LEU A 76 7.10 -8.92 -9.33
N SER A 77 7.83 -9.87 -8.74
CA SER A 77 7.27 -11.10 -8.19
C SER A 77 7.99 -11.43 -6.89
N ASP A 78 7.21 -11.88 -5.93
CA ASP A 78 7.63 -12.33 -4.62
C ASP A 78 6.55 -13.29 -4.12
N PRO A 79 6.90 -14.52 -3.68
CA PRO A 79 5.90 -15.55 -3.38
C PRO A 79 4.85 -15.13 -2.35
N GLU A 80 5.24 -14.39 -1.31
CA GLU A 80 4.31 -13.94 -0.26
C GLU A 80 3.41 -12.82 -0.78
N VAL A 81 3.97 -11.86 -1.52
CA VAL A 81 3.19 -10.77 -2.13
C VAL A 81 2.20 -11.36 -3.14
N ASP A 82 2.63 -12.26 -4.01
CA ASP A 82 1.81 -12.85 -5.05
C ASP A 82 0.63 -13.66 -4.46
N GLU A 83 0.86 -14.39 -3.36
CA GLU A 83 -0.21 -15.05 -2.59
C GLU A 83 -1.22 -14.04 -2.03
N LEU A 84 -0.74 -12.97 -1.38
CA LEU A 84 -1.60 -11.93 -0.80
C LEU A 84 -2.41 -11.18 -1.88
N LEU A 85 -1.84 -11.00 -3.06
CA LEU A 85 -2.46 -10.32 -4.20
C LEU A 85 -3.45 -11.21 -4.98
N ALA A 86 -3.51 -12.51 -4.69
CA ALA A 86 -4.53 -13.42 -5.20
C ALA A 86 -5.79 -13.47 -4.31
N ASP A 87 -5.75 -12.85 -3.13
CA ASP A 87 -6.84 -12.86 -2.16
C ASP A 87 -8.08 -12.04 -2.64
N ARG A 88 -9.28 -12.47 -2.26
CA ARG A 88 -10.55 -11.76 -2.50
C ARG A 88 -10.58 -10.32 -1.95
N HIS A 89 -9.79 -10.01 -0.94
CA HIS A 89 -9.70 -8.67 -0.34
C HIS A 89 -9.17 -7.63 -1.33
N VAL A 90 -8.41 -8.03 -2.36
CA VAL A 90 -7.89 -7.13 -3.39
C VAL A 90 -9.00 -6.38 -4.11
N GLU A 91 -10.05 -7.09 -4.54
CA GLU A 91 -11.16 -6.48 -5.28
C GLU A 91 -12.00 -5.56 -4.38
N ARG A 92 -12.17 -5.93 -3.10
CA ARG A 92 -12.83 -5.07 -2.11
C ARG A 92 -12.01 -3.79 -1.86
N LEU A 93 -10.68 -3.92 -1.74
CA LEU A 93 -9.77 -2.79 -1.54
C LEU A 93 -9.75 -1.86 -2.76
N ARG A 94 -9.85 -2.40 -3.99
CA ARG A 94 -10.00 -1.59 -5.21
C ARG A 94 -11.22 -0.68 -5.15
N ARG A 95 -12.37 -1.24 -4.77
CA ARG A 95 -13.63 -0.49 -4.62
C ARG A 95 -13.52 0.54 -3.51
N PHE A 96 -12.89 0.18 -2.40
CA PHE A 96 -12.60 1.08 -1.28
C PHE A 96 -11.76 2.27 -1.74
N ARG A 97 -10.64 2.03 -2.43
CA ARG A 97 -9.77 3.07 -3.01
C ARG A 97 -10.58 4.04 -3.88
N ASN A 98 -11.50 3.52 -4.67
CA ASN A 98 -12.37 4.36 -5.50
C ASN A 98 -13.29 5.26 -4.67
N GLN A 99 -13.83 4.76 -3.56
CA GLN A 99 -14.64 5.58 -2.65
C GLN A 99 -13.82 6.67 -1.96
N VAL A 100 -12.54 6.43 -1.68
CA VAL A 100 -11.65 7.39 -1.01
C VAL A 100 -11.18 8.49 -1.97
N PHE A 101 -10.78 8.16 -3.18
CA PHE A 101 -10.16 9.12 -4.12
C PHE A 101 -11.09 9.67 -5.20
N HIS A 102 -12.29 9.11 -5.39
CA HIS A 102 -13.27 9.67 -6.32
C HIS A 102 -14.42 10.31 -5.57
N TYR A 103 -14.62 11.61 -5.80
CA TYR A 103 -15.72 12.39 -5.24
C TYR A 103 -17.06 11.68 -5.45
N GLN A 104 -17.81 11.49 -4.35
CA GLN A 104 -19.16 10.97 -4.36
C GLN A 104 -20.13 12.10 -4.05
N ARG A 105 -21.21 12.19 -4.84
CA ARG A 105 -22.29 13.18 -4.59
C ARG A 105 -23.10 12.84 -3.34
N ALA A 106 -23.24 11.56 -3.02
CA ALA A 106 -23.95 11.11 -1.83
C ALA A 106 -23.09 11.34 -0.57
N TYR A 107 -23.70 11.87 0.49
CA TYR A 107 -23.05 12.10 1.79
C TYR A 107 -22.75 10.78 2.50
N ASP A 108 -23.73 9.87 2.52
CA ASP A 108 -23.57 8.53 3.07
C ASP A 108 -22.92 7.61 2.04
N ASN A 109 -21.83 6.97 2.43
CA ASN A 109 -21.12 6.01 1.58
C ASN A 109 -21.02 4.63 2.27
N PRO A 110 -22.12 3.85 2.30
CA PRO A 110 -22.11 2.52 2.90
C PRO A 110 -21.11 1.56 2.23
N LYS A 111 -20.69 1.85 0.99
CA LYS A 111 -19.68 1.06 0.26
C LYS A 111 -18.27 1.25 0.81
N LEU A 112 -18.00 2.32 1.56
CA LEU A 112 -16.71 2.52 2.22
C LEU A 112 -16.45 1.41 3.26
N LEU A 113 -17.49 0.89 3.90
CA LEU A 113 -17.35 -0.16 4.91
C LEU A 113 -17.36 -1.57 4.30
N GLU A 114 -17.71 -1.74 3.02
CA GLU A 114 -17.75 -3.06 2.34
C GLU A 114 -16.40 -3.79 2.39
N PHE A 115 -15.29 -3.03 2.43
CA PHE A 115 -13.96 -3.63 2.61
C PHE A 115 -13.79 -4.32 3.96
N LEU A 116 -14.32 -3.72 5.02
CA LEU A 116 -14.30 -4.28 6.37
C LEU A 116 -15.29 -5.45 6.53
N GLY A 117 -16.23 -5.63 5.59
CA GLY A 117 -17.18 -6.74 5.59
C GLY A 117 -18.38 -6.50 6.51
N ALA A 118 -19.06 -7.60 6.89
CA ALA A 118 -20.39 -7.51 7.50
C ALA A 118 -20.38 -7.58 9.04
N ASP A 119 -19.31 -8.11 9.63
CA ASP A 119 -19.18 -8.32 11.07
C ASP A 119 -17.75 -8.03 11.56
N ASP A 120 -17.56 -8.07 12.88
CA ASP A 120 -16.26 -7.81 13.51
C ASP A 120 -15.18 -8.80 13.05
N ALA A 121 -15.54 -10.05 12.75
CA ALA A 121 -14.59 -11.07 12.31
C ALA A 121 -14.07 -10.77 10.90
N ASP A 122 -14.95 -10.38 9.98
CA ASP A 122 -14.58 -9.87 8.66
C ASP A 122 -13.69 -8.63 8.78
N ALA A 123 -14.03 -7.70 9.68
CA ALA A 123 -13.28 -6.45 9.86
C ALA A 123 -11.86 -6.71 10.39
N HIS A 124 -11.71 -7.65 11.33
CA HIS A 124 -10.43 -8.12 11.81
C HIS A 124 -9.63 -8.80 10.69
N ALA A 125 -10.24 -9.71 9.93
CA ALA A 125 -9.59 -10.40 8.82
C ALA A 125 -9.08 -9.42 7.74
N ALA A 126 -9.89 -8.42 7.35
CA ALA A 126 -9.50 -7.40 6.39
C ALA A 126 -8.35 -6.52 6.92
N THR A 127 -8.40 -6.16 8.20
CA THR A 127 -7.37 -5.37 8.89
C THR A 127 -6.04 -6.14 9.03
N ASP A 128 -6.10 -7.44 9.29
CA ASP A 128 -4.89 -8.26 9.37
C ASP A 128 -4.30 -8.52 8.00
N TRP A 129 -5.15 -8.76 6.99
CA TRP A 129 -4.72 -8.91 5.61
C TRP A 129 -4.00 -7.65 5.12
N ILE A 130 -4.57 -6.45 5.27
CA ILE A 130 -3.94 -5.22 4.78
C ILE A 130 -2.61 -4.91 5.49
N LYS A 131 -2.49 -5.24 6.79
CA LYS A 131 -1.23 -5.12 7.54
C LYS A 131 -0.16 -6.06 7.00
N ARG A 132 -0.52 -7.32 6.71
CA ARG A 132 0.38 -8.30 6.09
C ARG A 132 0.80 -7.86 4.69
N THR A 133 -0.15 -7.44 3.86
CA THR A 133 0.10 -6.91 2.51
C THR A 133 1.05 -5.72 2.54
N HIS A 134 0.82 -4.75 3.41
CA HIS A 134 1.74 -3.60 3.58
C HIS A 134 3.16 -4.06 3.91
N LYS A 135 3.30 -4.94 4.91
CA LYS A 135 4.61 -5.42 5.36
C LYS A 135 5.34 -6.20 4.26
N ALA A 136 4.64 -7.11 3.58
CA ALA A 136 5.19 -7.93 2.51
C ALA A 136 5.65 -7.06 1.32
N LEU A 137 4.82 -6.10 0.90
CA LEU A 137 5.18 -5.14 -0.14
C LEU A 137 6.44 -4.34 0.24
N GLY A 138 6.51 -3.81 1.46
CA GLY A 138 7.67 -3.05 1.92
C GLY A 138 8.97 -3.86 1.87
N ARG A 139 8.95 -5.09 2.40
CA ARG A 139 10.09 -6.01 2.32
C ARG A 139 10.50 -6.26 0.87
N ALA A 140 9.55 -6.64 0.03
CA ALA A 140 9.83 -7.07 -1.34
C ALA A 140 10.32 -5.92 -2.23
N ILE A 141 9.77 -4.71 -2.06
CA ILE A 141 10.23 -3.50 -2.75
C ILE A 141 11.64 -3.14 -2.31
N GLN A 142 11.94 -3.20 -1.01
CA GLN A 142 13.28 -2.96 -0.51
C GLN A 142 14.29 -3.96 -1.10
N GLN A 143 13.97 -5.26 -1.07
CA GLN A 143 14.82 -6.30 -1.65
C GLN A 143 15.09 -6.04 -3.14
N ALA A 144 14.05 -5.70 -3.90
CA ALA A 144 14.18 -5.39 -5.33
C ALA A 144 15.10 -4.19 -5.58
N ALA A 145 15.05 -3.15 -4.75
CA ALA A 145 15.94 -1.99 -4.85
C ALA A 145 17.40 -2.36 -4.53
N GLU A 146 17.62 -3.14 -3.46
CA GLU A 146 18.95 -3.61 -3.05
C GLU A 146 19.60 -4.51 -4.10
N ASP A 147 18.82 -5.38 -4.75
CA ASP A 147 19.31 -6.28 -5.81
C ASP A 147 19.78 -5.49 -7.03
N ILE A 148 19.06 -4.45 -7.44
CA ILE A 148 19.43 -3.59 -8.57
C ILE A 148 20.71 -2.80 -8.26
N LEU A 149 20.80 -2.18 -7.07
CA LEU A 149 21.99 -1.45 -6.66
C LEU A 149 23.23 -2.35 -6.54
N ARG A 150 23.03 -3.63 -6.21
CA ARG A 150 24.13 -4.61 -6.18
C ARG A 150 24.60 -4.97 -7.58
N SER A 151 23.69 -5.21 -8.52
CA SER A 151 24.07 -5.55 -9.90
C SER A 151 24.85 -4.43 -10.59
N GLU A 152 24.53 -3.16 -10.32
CA GLU A 152 25.28 -2.02 -10.87
C GLU A 152 26.71 -1.97 -10.34
N ARG A 153 26.90 -2.23 -9.04
CA ARG A 153 28.24 -2.26 -8.42
C ARG A 153 29.11 -3.41 -8.94
N ASP A 154 28.50 -4.56 -9.20
CA ASP A 154 29.22 -5.73 -9.72
C ASP A 154 29.60 -5.54 -11.19
N ALA A 155 28.79 -4.80 -11.97
CA ALA A 155 29.10 -4.44 -13.36
C ALA A 155 30.29 -3.47 -13.48
N ASP A 156 30.38 -2.47 -12.58
CA ASP A 156 31.49 -1.51 -12.55
C ASP A 156 32.81 -2.09 -11.97
N GLY A 157 32.74 -3.23 -11.28
CA GLY A 157 33.87 -3.87 -10.60
C GLY A 157 34.60 -4.98 -11.40
N ALA A 158 34.18 -5.27 -12.62
CA ALA A 158 34.80 -6.32 -13.44
C ALA A 158 36.20 -5.87 -13.94
N PRO A 159 37.28 -6.67 -13.74
CA PRO A 159 38.59 -6.32 -14.26
C PRO A 159 38.58 -6.46 -15.78
N THR A 160 38.84 -5.34 -16.47
CA THR A 160 39.14 -5.28 -17.92
C THR A 160 40.43 -6.00 -18.27
#